data_AF-A0A7V2SUZ7-F1
#
_entry.id   AF-A0A7V2SUZ7-F1
#
_cell.length_a   1.000
_cell.length_b   1.000
_cell.length_c   1.000
_cell.angle_alpha   90.00
_cell.angle_beta   90.00
_cell.angle_gamma   90.00
#
_symmetry.space_group_name_H-M   'P 1'
#
loop_
_entity.id
_entity.type
_entity.pdbx_description
1 polymer ?
#
loop_
_entity_poly.entity_id
_entity_poly.type
_entity_poly.pdbx_seq_one_letter_code
_entity_poly.pdbx_strand_id
1 'polypeptide(L)' 'NPQRIVIHGTRTDALQAAYIKYLENQFRKAFNLRGAPIVLQFRSSKNPYKTRKVSNRKSTRNRRHNAIDTTPRKRKW' A
#
# COMPACT_ATOMS: atom_id res chain seq x y z
N ASN A 1 -7.46 32.56 5.74
CA ASN A 1 -7.74 31.24 5.16
C ASN A 1 -6.80 31.01 3.97
N PRO A 2 -5.62 30.40 4.16
CA PRO A 2 -4.61 30.26 3.09
C PRO A 2 -5.11 29.37 1.94
N GLN A 3 -4.74 29.68 0.68
CA GLN A 3 -5.14 28.90 -0.50
C GLN A 3 -4.52 27.49 -0.46
N ARG A 4 -5.35 26.46 -0.59
CA ARG A 4 -4.92 25.05 -0.54
C ARG A 4 -5.09 24.39 -1.90
N ILE A 5 -4.01 23.80 -2.40
CA ILE A 5 -4.02 23.00 -3.63
C ILE A 5 -3.80 21.53 -3.25
N VAL A 6 -4.76 20.67 -3.56
CA VAL A 6 -4.70 19.23 -3.26
C VAL A 6 -4.25 18.47 -4.51
N ILE A 7 -3.11 17.78 -4.40
CA ILE A 7 -2.52 17.01 -5.50
C ILE A 7 -2.72 15.53 -5.21
N HIS A 8 -3.46 14.87 -6.09
CA HIS A 8 -3.68 13.43 -6.04
C HIS A 8 -2.64 12.72 -6.92
N GLY A 9 -2.04 11.65 -6.40
CA GLY A 9 -1.06 10.87 -7.16
C GLY A 9 -0.64 9.60 -6.46
N THR A 10 0.25 8.86 -7.11
CA THR A 10 0.93 7.70 -6.50
C THR A 10 2.28 8.14 -5.95
N ARG A 11 2.69 7.56 -4.82
CA ARG A 11 4.01 7.81 -4.18
C ARG A 11 4.33 9.29 -3.95
N THR A 12 3.33 10.14 -3.74
CA THR A 12 3.51 11.57 -3.47
C THR A 12 4.30 11.84 -2.19
N ASP A 13 4.32 10.87 -1.28
CA ASP A 13 5.05 10.92 -0.01
C ASP A 13 6.58 10.81 -0.20
N ALA A 14 7.01 10.31 -1.37
CA ALA A 14 8.42 10.15 -1.73
C ALA A 14 8.97 11.33 -2.54
N LEU A 15 8.20 12.40 -2.71
CA LEU A 15 8.65 13.59 -3.42
C LEU A 15 9.72 14.33 -2.61
N GLN A 16 10.81 14.69 -3.27
CA GLN A 16 11.87 15.48 -2.67
C GLN A 16 11.41 16.92 -2.45
N ALA A 17 11.93 17.56 -1.39
CA ALA A 17 11.59 18.95 -1.04
C ALA A 17 11.83 19.93 -2.21
N ALA A 18 12.87 19.72 -3.02
CA ALA A 18 13.16 20.53 -4.19
C ALA A 18 12.03 20.49 -5.23
N TYR A 19 11.43 19.32 -5.45
CA TYR A 19 10.32 19.16 -6.39
C TYR A 19 9.03 19.78 -5.86
N ILE A 20 8.78 19.69 -4.55
CA ILE A 20 7.64 20.38 -3.89
C ILE A 20 7.76 21.89 -4.09
N LYS A 21 8.94 22.47 -3.89
CA LYS A 21 9.21 23.89 -4.12
C LYS A 21 9.05 24.29 -5.60
N TYR A 22 9.46 23.42 -6.52
CA TYR A 22 9.24 23.62 -7.94
C TYR A 22 7.74 23.68 -8.26
N LEU A 23 6.94 22.72 -7.79
CA LEU A 23 5.49 22.70 -8.00
C LEU A 23 4.81 23.94 -7.42
N GLU A 24 5.22 24.35 -6.21
CA GLU A 24 4.68 25.55 -5.57
C GLU A 24 4.89 26.79 -6.46
N ASN A 25 6.11 26.99 -6.97
CA ASN A 25 6.43 28.09 -7.87
C ASN A 25 5.67 28.03 -9.19
N GLN A 26 5.46 26.82 -9.74
CA GLN A 26 4.67 26.65 -10.96
C GLN A 26 3.21 27.04 -10.72
N PHE A 27 2.60 26.58 -9.63
CA PHE A 27 1.23 26.94 -9.29
C PHE A 27 1.06 28.43 -8.99
N ARG A 28 2.04 29.06 -8.32
CA ARG A 28 2.06 30.52 -8.13
C ARG A 28 1.99 31.27 -9.45
N LYS A 29 2.78 30.85 -10.45
CA LYS A 29 2.82 31.46 -11.78
C LYS A 29 1.54 31.19 -12.57
N ALA A 30 1.13 29.94 -12.66
CA ALA A 30 -0.02 29.51 -13.47
C ALA A 30 -1.34 30.16 -13.02
N PHE A 31 -1.54 30.31 -11.70
CA PHE A 31 -2.74 30.90 -11.14
C PHE A 31 -2.57 32.37 -10.71
N ASN A 32 -1.43 32.99 -11.05
CA ASN A 32 -1.07 34.37 -10.69
C ASN A 32 -1.29 34.70 -9.19
N LEU A 33 -0.98 33.73 -8.32
CA LEU A 33 -1.12 33.83 -6.86
C LEU A 33 0.06 34.61 -6.28
N ARG A 34 0.03 35.94 -6.42
CA ARG A 34 1.05 36.85 -5.89
C ARG A 34 0.73 37.21 -4.43
N GLY A 35 1.69 37.02 -3.52
CA GLY A 35 1.58 37.44 -2.13
C GLY A 35 0.65 36.62 -1.24
N ALA A 36 -0.09 35.64 -1.80
CA ALA A 36 -0.94 34.74 -1.03
C ALA A 36 -0.14 33.52 -0.53
N PRO A 37 -0.28 33.11 0.74
CA PRO A 37 0.30 31.86 1.22
C PRO A 37 -0.41 30.66 0.56
N ILE A 38 0.37 29.80 -0.12
CA ILE A 38 -0.13 28.56 -0.73
C ILE A 38 0.28 27.37 0.11
N VAL A 39 -0.65 26.45 0.32
CA VAL A 39 -0.38 25.15 0.95
C VAL A 39 -0.62 24.04 -0.06
N LEU A 40 0.44 23.33 -0.43
CA LEU A 40 0.34 22.10 -1.22
C LEU A 40 0.02 20.93 -0.27
N GLN A 41 -1.07 20.21 -0.54
CA GLN A 41 -1.40 18.99 0.18
C GLN A 41 -1.38 17.81 -0.78
N PHE A 42 -0.60 16.79 -0.44
CA PHE A 42 -0.53 15.57 -1.22
C PHE A 42 -1.49 14.52 -0.67
N ARG A 43 -2.26 13.87 -1.55
CA ARG A 43 -3.12 12.75 -1.19
C ARG A 43 -2.80 11.55 -2.05
N SER A 44 -2.28 10.51 -1.42
CA SER A 44 -2.13 9.20 -2.03
C SER A 44 -3.49 8.49 -2.07
N SER A 45 -3.85 7.92 -3.22
CA SER A 45 -5.08 7.15 -3.35
C SER A 45 -4.99 5.87 -2.52
N LYS A 46 -5.94 5.66 -1.60
CA LYS A 46 -6.11 4.35 -0.95
C LYS A 46 -6.79 3.42 -1.93
N ASN A 47 -6.08 2.39 -2.40
CA ASN A 47 -6.67 1.37 -3.25
C ASN A 47 -7.80 0.63 -2.49
N PRO A 48 -9.07 0.73 -2.92
CA PRO A 48 -10.21 0.10 -2.25
C PRO A 48 -10.17 -1.44 -2.31
N TYR A 49 -9.39 -2.02 -3.23
CA TYR A 49 -9.17 -3.45 -3.40
C TYR A 49 -7.88 -3.94 -2.74
N LYS A 50 -7.24 -3.12 -1.89
CA LYS A 50 -6.11 -3.56 -1.07
C LYS A 50 -6.64 -4.45 0.05
N THR A 51 -7.18 -5.61 -0.31
CA THR A 51 -7.60 -6.67 0.60
C THR A 51 -6.40 -6.97 1.49
N ARG A 52 -6.56 -6.71 2.79
CA ARG A 52 -5.60 -7.11 3.82
C ARG A 52 -5.42 -8.61 3.64
N LYS A 53 -4.23 -9.07 3.22
CA LYS A 53 -3.94 -10.50 3.11
C LYS A 53 -4.32 -11.11 4.45
N VAL A 54 -5.45 -11.82 4.50
CA VAL A 54 -5.81 -12.60 5.67
C VAL A 54 -4.74 -13.68 5.67
N SER A 55 -3.75 -13.56 6.55
CA SER A 55 -2.86 -14.68 6.79
C SER A 55 -3.76 -15.75 7.41
N ASN A 56 -4.33 -16.60 6.57
CA ASN A 56 -5.02 -17.78 7.00
C ASN A 56 -3.93 -18.77 7.47
N ARG A 57 -3.29 -18.38 8.57
CA ARG A 57 -2.19 -19.07 9.25
C ARG A 57 -2.82 -20.19 10.07
N LYS A 58 -3.52 -21.08 9.39
CA LYS A 58 -3.91 -22.40 9.88
C LYS A 58 -3.84 -23.38 8.72
N SER A 59 -2.62 -23.58 8.21
CA SER A 59 -2.22 -24.88 7.67
C SER A 59 -2.08 -25.88 8.83
N THR A 60 -3.17 -26.08 9.57
CA THR A 60 -3.30 -27.08 10.63
C THR A 60 -4.52 -27.97 10.35
N ARG A 61 -4.90 -28.13 9.08
CA ARG A 61 -5.87 -29.15 8.70
C ARG A 61 -5.09 -30.38 8.23
N ASN A 62 -4.82 -31.25 9.20
CA ASN A 62 -4.87 -32.70 9.03
C ASN A 62 -4.77 -33.21 7.59
N ARG A 63 -3.54 -33.41 7.09
CA ARG A 63 -3.25 -34.51 6.17
C ARG A 63 -2.67 -35.70 6.96
N ARG A 64 -3.29 -35.99 8.10
CA ARG A 64 -3.27 -37.33 8.69
C ARG A 64 -4.39 -38.11 7.99
N HIS A 65 -4.20 -39.41 7.81
CA HIS A 65 -5.08 -40.36 7.12
C HIS A 65 -4.88 -40.45 5.60
N ASN A 66 -3.73 -40.99 5.21
CA ASN A 66 -3.61 -42.11 4.25
C ASN A 66 -2.11 -42.37 4.00
N ALA A 67 -1.36 -42.66 5.07
CA ALA A 67 -0.15 -43.45 4.91
C ALA A 67 -0.64 -44.89 4.87
N ILE A 68 -0.63 -45.49 3.68
CA ILE A 68 -0.91 -46.92 3.49
C ILE A 68 0.13 -47.65 4.34
N ASP A 69 -0.33 -48.34 5.39
CA ASP A 69 0.53 -49.10 6.29
C ASP A 69 1.07 -50.32 5.52
N THR A 70 2.28 -50.21 4.97
CA THR A 70 2.95 -51.26 4.18
C THR A 70 3.85 -52.16 5.02
N THR A 71 3.55 -52.34 6.31
CA THR A 71 4.31 -53.28 7.15
C THR A 71 3.78 -54.71 7.00
N PRO A 72 4.61 -55.70 6.59
CA PRO A 72 4.15 -57.06 6.41
C PRO A 72 3.90 -57.70 7.78
N ARG A 73 2.67 -58.13 8.02
CA ARG A 73 2.25 -58.81 9.24
C ARG A 73 3.00 -60.15 9.37
N LYS A 74 4.00 -60.24 10.26
CA LYS A 74 4.74 -61.48 10.55
C LYS A 74 3.76 -62.60 10.94
N ARG A 75 3.78 -63.71 10.19
CA ARG A 75 3.12 -64.97 10.58
C ARG A 75 3.92 -65.61 11.72
N LYS A 76 3.24 -65.92 12.82
CA LYS A 76 3.74 -66.77 13.89
C LYS A 76 3.65 -68.24 13.46
N TRP A 77 4.73 -68.97 13.64
CA TRP A 77 4.75 -70.40 13.99
C TRP A 77 5.72 -70.53 15.14
#